data_AF-A0A9P9WX26-F1
#
_entry.id   AF-A0A9P9WX26-F1
#
_cell.length_a   1.000
_cell.length_b   1.000
_cell.length_c   1.000
_cell.angle_alpha   90.00
_cell.angle_beta   90.00
_cell.angle_gamma   90.00
#
_symmetry.space_group_name_H-M   'P 1'
#
loop_
_entity.id
_entity.type
_entity.pdbx_description
1 polymer ?
#
loop_
_entity_poly.entity_id
_entity_poly.type
_entity_poly.pdbx_seq_one_letter_code
_entity_poly.pdbx_strand_id
1 'polypeptide(L)'
;MATIPPEKAPKPGLNIYGRAAVNPDKLTIAAEELGIPYNYIHMDMLAGEPKTEWYASINPNGRMPAVVHINEDGTSVTVFESGSCLLYLANEFDKEHTLSNPIAKPEYWT
;
A
#
# COMPACT_ATOMS: atom_id res chain seq x y z
N MET A 1 17.30 -14.24 0.11
CA MET A 1 16.23 -13.29 -0.21
C MET A 1 16.66 -12.51 -1.45
N ALA A 2 15.78 -12.31 -2.42
CA ALA A 2 16.10 -11.49 -3.58
C ALA A 2 16.33 -10.04 -3.15
N THR A 3 17.33 -9.39 -3.72
CA THR A 3 17.70 -8.01 -3.36
C THR A 3 16.74 -7.05 -4.05
N ILE A 4 16.07 -6.20 -3.26
CA ILE A 4 15.21 -5.13 -3.80
C ILE A 4 16.11 -4.06 -4.43
N PRO A 5 15.85 -3.61 -5.68
CA PRO A 5 16.60 -2.52 -6.28
C PRO A 5 16.59 -1.27 -5.38
N PRO A 6 17.71 -0.56 -5.20
CA PRO A 6 17.79 0.57 -4.27
C PRO A 6 16.71 1.65 -4.48
N GLU A 7 16.34 1.91 -5.73
CA GLU A 7 15.30 2.86 -6.12
C GLU A 7 13.87 2.37 -5.83
N LYS A 8 13.70 1.06 -5.63
CA LYS A 8 12.45 0.39 -5.25
C LYS A 8 12.40 0.04 -3.77
N ALA A 9 13.46 0.31 -3.01
CA ALA A 9 13.52 -0.01 -1.59
C ALA A 9 12.52 0.86 -0.81
N PRO A 10 11.77 0.28 0.16
CA PRO A 10 10.83 1.05 0.96
C PRO A 10 11.60 2.03 1.87
N LYS A 11 11.01 3.20 2.09
CA LYS A 11 11.52 4.28 2.94
C LYS A 11 10.67 4.39 4.21
N PRO A 12 11.12 5.11 5.26
CA PRO A 12 10.26 5.43 6.40
C PRO A 12 8.91 6.02 5.95
N GLY A 13 7.83 5.63 6.62
CA GLY A 13 6.46 6.00 6.27
C GLY A 13 5.80 5.04 5.28
N LEU A 14 4.69 5.50 4.69
CA LEU A 14 3.85 4.69 3.79
C LEU A 14 4.49 4.57 2.41
N ASN A 15 4.72 3.35 1.92
CA ASN A 15 5.21 3.08 0.57
C ASN A 15 4.14 2.33 -0.22
N ILE A 16 3.74 2.88 -1.37
CA ILE A 16 2.74 2.27 -2.25
C ILE A 16 3.42 1.82 -3.54
N TYR A 17 3.45 0.52 -3.79
CA TYR A 17 3.96 -0.07 -5.01
C TYR A 17 2.81 -0.17 -6.03
N GLY A 18 2.95 0.51 -7.17
CA GLY A 18 1.87 0.58 -8.13
C GLY A 18 2.23 1.22 -9.46
N ARG A 19 1.21 1.35 -10.31
CA ARG A 19 1.21 2.16 -11.53
C ARG A 19 -0.16 2.81 -11.69
N ALA A 20 -0.29 3.77 -12.60
CA ALA A 20 -1.59 4.31 -13.01
C ALA A 20 -2.51 3.18 -13.48
N ALA A 21 -3.48 2.83 -12.64
CA ALA A 21 -4.44 1.75 -12.82
C ALA A 21 -5.44 1.74 -11.64
N VAL A 22 -6.65 1.24 -11.90
CA VAL A 22 -7.77 1.25 -10.94
C VAL A 22 -7.41 0.74 -9.55
N ASN A 23 -6.67 -0.36 -9.41
CA ASN A 23 -6.39 -0.93 -8.08
C ASN A 23 -5.34 -0.12 -7.29
N PRO A 24 -4.17 0.25 -7.85
CA PRO A 24 -3.27 1.20 -7.20
C PRO A 24 -3.88 2.58 -6.93
N ASP A 25 -4.67 3.11 -7.87
CA ASP A 25 -5.24 4.46 -7.75
C ASP A 25 -6.19 4.57 -6.54
N LYS A 26 -6.87 3.48 -6.15
CA LYS A 26 -7.66 3.43 -4.90
C LYS A 26 -6.83 3.84 -3.67
N LEU A 27 -5.59 3.36 -3.58
CA LEU A 27 -4.73 3.60 -2.41
C LEU A 27 -4.19 5.03 -2.42
N THR A 28 -3.83 5.57 -3.59
CA THR A 28 -3.38 6.96 -3.68
C THR A 28 -4.53 7.91 -3.38
N ILE A 29 -5.73 7.66 -3.90
CA ILE A 29 -6.92 8.45 -3.54
C ILE A 29 -7.15 8.42 -2.03
N ALA A 30 -7.16 7.23 -1.42
CA ALA A 30 -7.33 7.13 0.03
C ALA A 30 -6.23 7.88 0.81
N ALA A 31 -4.98 7.81 0.36
CA ALA A 31 -3.88 8.53 1.00
C ALA A 31 -4.01 10.05 0.86
N GLU A 32 -4.40 10.55 -0.31
CA GLU A 32 -4.64 11.98 -0.56
C GLU A 32 -5.84 12.52 0.25
N GLU A 33 -6.97 11.80 0.28
CA GLU A 33 -8.16 12.18 1.06
C GLU A 33 -7.87 12.24 2.57
N LEU A 34 -7.00 11.35 3.06
CA LEU A 34 -6.57 11.31 4.46
C LEU A 34 -5.36 12.22 4.75
N GLY A 35 -4.80 12.90 3.74
CA GLY A 35 -3.62 13.76 3.88
C GLY A 35 -2.34 13.02 4.31
N ILE A 36 -2.21 11.74 3.98
CA ILE A 36 -1.09 10.88 4.37
C ILE A 36 0.06 11.09 3.38
N PRO A 37 1.25 11.56 3.82
CA PRO A 37 2.43 11.56 2.97
C PRO A 37 2.82 10.12 2.61
N TYR A 38 3.01 9.83 1.31
CA TYR A 38 3.41 8.50 0.85
C TYR A 38 4.53 8.56 -0.19
N ASN A 39 5.33 7.50 -0.20
CA ASN A 39 6.30 7.22 -1.25
C ASN A 39 5.65 6.35 -2.32
N TYR A 40 5.41 6.91 -3.51
CA TYR A 40 4.93 6.11 -4.63
C TYR A 40 6.09 5.43 -5.34
N ILE A 41 6.10 4.09 -5.34
CA ILE A 41 7.10 3.28 -6.00
C ILE A 41 6.48 2.76 -7.30
N HIS A 42 6.85 3.41 -8.40
CA HIS A 42 6.36 3.04 -9.72
C HIS A 42 6.84 1.63 -10.08
N MET A 43 5.92 0.81 -10.60
CA MET A 43 6.17 -0.55 -11.06
C MET A 43 6.01 -0.65 -12.58
N ASP A 44 7.06 -1.09 -13.26
CA ASP A 44 7.11 -1.24 -14.71
C ASP A 44 6.55 -2.62 -15.14
N MET A 45 5.37 -2.58 -15.75
CA MET A 45 4.71 -3.76 -16.31
C MET A 45 5.41 -4.32 -17.55
N LEU A 46 5.99 -3.44 -18.39
CA LEU A 46 6.64 -3.82 -19.63
C LEU A 46 7.98 -4.50 -19.36
N ALA A 47 8.69 -4.06 -18.32
CA ALA A 47 9.88 -4.73 -17.80
C ALA A 47 9.58 -6.01 -16.99
N GLY A 48 8.30 -6.33 -16.76
CA GLY A 48 7.90 -7.54 -16.04
C GLY A 48 8.16 -7.48 -14.53
N GLU A 49 8.29 -6.28 -13.94
CA GLU A 49 8.63 -6.12 -12.52
C GLU A 49 7.71 -6.90 -11.56
N PRO A 50 6.38 -7.00 -11.77
CA PRO A 50 5.51 -7.75 -10.86
C PRO A 50 5.82 -9.25 -10.76
N LYS A 51 6.61 -9.81 -11.68
CA LYS A 51 7.00 -11.23 -11.69
C LYS A 51 8.44 -11.47 -11.24
N THR A 52 9.15 -10.41 -10.85
CA THR A 52 10.51 -10.52 -10.32
C THR A 52 10.50 -11.13 -8.92
N GLU A 53 11.58 -11.81 -8.55
CA GLU A 53 11.72 -12.41 -7.23
C GLU A 53 11.72 -11.36 -6.10
N TRP A 54 12.28 -10.16 -6.35
CA TRP A 54 12.31 -9.10 -5.35
C TRP A 54 10.90 -8.59 -5.04
N TYR A 55 10.05 -8.41 -6.06
CA TYR A 55 8.68 -7.97 -5.82
C TYR A 55 7.83 -9.10 -5.25
N ALA A 56 8.08 -10.35 -5.64
CA ALA A 56 7.44 -11.51 -5.04
C ALA A 56 7.69 -11.63 -3.53
N SER A 57 8.83 -11.09 -3.03
CA SER A 57 9.09 -11.01 -1.59
C SER A 57 8.18 -10.01 -0.85
N ILE A 58 7.58 -9.06 -1.56
CA ILE A 58 6.59 -8.09 -1.04
C ILE A 58 5.17 -8.61 -1.28
N ASN A 59 4.86 -8.97 -2.53
CA ASN A 59 3.58 -9.53 -2.92
C ASN A 59 3.77 -10.87 -3.67
N PRO A 60 3.57 -12.01 -2.99
CA PRO A 60 3.76 -13.33 -3.61
C PRO A 60 2.76 -13.63 -4.73
N ASN A 61 1.63 -12.90 -4.83
CA ASN A 61 0.70 -12.99 -5.96
C ASN A 61 1.29 -12.38 -7.26
N GLY A 62 2.33 -11.56 -7.14
CA GLY A 62 2.97 -10.88 -8.26
C GLY A 62 2.00 -9.99 -9.03
N ARG A 63 1.20 -9.22 -8.28
CA ARG A 63 0.22 -8.23 -8.76
C ARG A 63 0.38 -6.92 -8.00
N MET A 64 -0.26 -5.87 -8.49
CA MET A 64 -0.30 -4.57 -7.82
C MET A 64 -1.74 -4.22 -7.40
N PRO A 65 -1.90 -3.38 -6.37
CA PRO A 65 -0.85 -2.75 -5.57
C PRO A 65 -0.34 -3.62 -4.42
N ALA A 66 0.71 -3.14 -3.75
CA ALA A 66 1.11 -3.56 -2.41
C ALA A 66 1.55 -2.32 -1.60
N VAL A 67 1.46 -2.42 -0.28
CA VAL A 67 1.89 -1.41 0.69
C VAL A 67 3.01 -1.99 1.54
N VAL A 68 4.04 -1.19 1.79
CA VAL A 68 4.99 -1.41 2.90
C VAL A 68 4.99 -0.16 3.75
N HIS A 69 4.54 -0.27 5.00
CA HIS A 69 4.58 0.83 5.95
C HIS A 69 5.71 0.59 6.94
N ILE A 70 6.69 1.49 6.97
CA ILE A 70 7.78 1.47 7.95
C ILE A 70 7.47 2.51 9.03
N ASN A 71 7.15 2.03 10.24
CA ASN A 71 6.82 2.85 11.39
C ASN A 71 8.07 3.58 11.94
N GLU A 72 7.84 4.61 12.75
CA GLU A 72 8.90 5.40 13.38
C GLU A 72 9.81 4.57 14.31
N ASP A 73 9.26 3.52 14.91
CA ASP A 73 10.01 2.58 15.76
C ASP A 73 10.85 1.55 14.96
N GLY A 74 10.83 1.64 13.63
CA GLY A 74 11.55 0.76 12.72
C GLY A 74 10.84 -0.56 12.42
N THR A 75 9.66 -0.82 12.99
CA THR A 75 8.84 -1.96 12.61
C THR A 75 8.22 -1.74 11.22
N SER A 76 7.95 -2.83 10.49
CA SER A 76 7.37 -2.75 9.15
C SER A 76 6.19 -3.68 8.98
N VAL A 77 5.16 -3.20 8.29
CA VAL A 77 4.00 -3.99 7.88
C VAL A 77 3.92 -4.01 6.35
N THR A 78 3.79 -5.21 5.78
CA THR A 78 3.60 -5.41 4.35
C THR A 78 2.19 -5.95 4.10
N VAL A 79 1.45 -5.29 3.20
CA VAL A 79 0.07 -5.65 2.84
C VAL A 79 -0.06 -5.70 1.32
N PHE A 80 -0.75 -6.70 0.80
CA PHE A 80 -1.12 -6.80 -0.61
C PHE A 80 -2.61 -7.16 -0.73
N GLU A 81 -3.14 -7.12 -1.95
CA GLU A 81 -4.58 -6.99 -2.25
C GLU A 81 -5.13 -5.60 -1.94
N SER A 82 -5.69 -4.93 -2.96
CA SER A 82 -6.11 -3.52 -2.83
C SER A 82 -7.14 -3.28 -1.72
N GLY A 83 -8.07 -4.22 -1.50
CA GLY A 83 -9.06 -4.12 -0.41
C GLY A 83 -8.39 -4.20 0.96
N SER A 84 -7.49 -5.15 1.18
CA SER A 84 -6.73 -5.27 2.43
C SER A 84 -5.85 -4.05 2.69
N CYS A 85 -5.25 -3.48 1.63
CA CYS A 85 -4.48 -2.25 1.74
C CYS A 85 -5.37 -1.07 2.18
N LEU A 86 -6.58 -0.93 1.63
CA LEU A 86 -7.52 0.12 2.06
C LEU A 86 -7.96 -0.07 3.52
N LEU A 87 -8.25 -1.31 3.94
CA LEU A 87 -8.58 -1.61 5.33
C LEU A 87 -7.43 -1.26 6.27
N TYR A 88 -6.19 -1.54 5.86
CA TYR A 88 -4.99 -1.15 6.59
C TYR A 88 -4.89 0.39 6.70
N LEU A 89 -5.05 1.10 5.58
CA LEU A 89 -5.02 2.57 5.57
C LEU A 89 -6.09 3.18 6.49
N ALA A 90 -7.32 2.66 6.42
CA ALA A 90 -8.41 3.09 7.30
C ALA A 90 -8.08 2.83 8.78
N ASN A 91 -7.61 1.62 9.12
CA ASN A 91 -7.26 1.28 10.50
C ASN A 91 -6.11 2.14 11.03
N GLU A 92 -5.05 2.32 10.26
CA GLU A 92 -3.83 3.00 10.72
C GLU A 92 -3.94 4.51 10.72
N PHE A 93 -4.62 5.11 9.75
CA PHE A 93 -4.55 6.55 9.52
C PHE A 93 -5.90 7.27 9.65
N ASP A 94 -7.03 6.60 9.39
CA ASP A 94 -8.36 7.24 9.42
C ASP A 94 -9.00 7.22 10.82
N LYS A 95 -8.29 7.77 11.82
CA LYS A 95 -8.74 7.73 13.22
C LYS A 95 -10.03 8.51 13.48
N GLU A 96 -10.28 9.52 12.65
CA GLU A 96 -11.46 10.38 12.73
C GLU A 96 -12.60 9.93 11.81
N HIS A 97 -12.45 8.79 11.11
CA HIS A 97 -13.50 8.23 10.26
C HIS A 97 -13.98 9.19 9.17
N THR A 98 -13.04 9.85 8.50
CA THR A 98 -13.29 10.77 7.38
C THR A 98 -13.57 10.01 6.08
N LEU A 99 -12.91 8.86 5.87
CA LEU A 99 -13.08 8.03 4.67
C LEU A 99 -13.86 6.74 4.94
N SER A 100 -13.76 6.23 6.16
CA SER A 100 -14.34 4.97 6.63
C SER A 100 -15.28 5.20 7.81
N ASN A 101 -16.17 4.25 8.06
CA ASN A 101 -16.99 4.24 9.27
C ASN A 101 -16.35 3.34 10.36
N PRO A 102 -16.78 3.44 11.63
CA PRO A 102 -16.26 2.57 12.69
C PRO A 102 -16.73 1.11 12.54
N ILE A 103 -15.81 0.13 12.63
CA ILE A 103 -16.09 -1.31 12.40
C ILE A 103 -17.21 -1.86 13.30
N ALA A 104 -17.32 -1.39 14.55
CA ALA A 104 -18.29 -1.90 15.52
C ALA A 104 -19.71 -1.30 15.37
N LYS A 105 -19.96 -0.59 14.27
CA LYS A 105 -21.19 0.18 14.03
C LYS A 105 -21.90 -0.33 12.76
N PRO A 106 -23.25 -0.39 12.72
CA PRO A 106 -23.98 -0.81 11.53
C PRO A 106 -23.61 -0.02 10.27
N GLU A 107 -23.27 1.25 10.45
CA GLU A 107 -22.88 2.18 9.39
C GLU A 107 -21.55 1.81 8.72
N TYR A 108 -20.78 0.85 9.26
CA TYR A 108 -19.52 0.42 8.66
C TYR A 108 -19.62 0.07 7.16
N TRP A 109 -20.78 -0.43 6.74
CA TRP A 109 -21.02 -0.93 5.38
C TRP A 109 -21.73 0.06 4.46
N THR A 110 -22.08 1.25 4.95
CA THR A 110 -22.94 2.22 4.25
C THR A 110 -22.31 3.60 4.21
#